data_AF-A0A3P7NL70-F1
#
_entry.id   AF-A0A3P7NL70-F1
#
_cell.length_a   1.000
_cell.length_b   1.000
_cell.length_c   1.000
_cell.angle_alpha   90.00
_cell.angle_beta   90.00
_cell.angle_gamma   90.00
#
_symmetry.space_group_name_H-M   'P 1'
#
loop_
_entity.id
_entity.type
_entity.pdbx_description
1 polymer ?
#
loop_
_entity_poly.entity_id
_entity_poly.type
_entity_poly.pdbx_seq_one_letter_code
_entity_poly.pdbx_strand_id
1 'polypeptide(L)'
;MQTAISTNPIQDMKFRGLHWIEASAGTGKTYTLSSLMVRIFLDQYYPHQVIATTFTRKATAELKNRVRLRIEETLAYIQRHQQLNSVEITAKIQNETDPLFQQVLKDYGSRLDYARRRLRLVLNQLDELFVGTLDSFSQKLLREFAFESGKIERAELTE
;
A
#
# COMPACT_ATOMS: atom_id res chain seq x y z
N MET A 1 -8.57 -6.18 24.53
CA MET A 1 -7.41 -6.92 23.99
C MET A 1 -6.32 -5.90 23.67
N GLN A 2 -5.13 -6.02 24.27
CA GLN A 2 -4.00 -5.15 23.89
C GLN A 2 -3.60 -5.52 22.47
N THR A 3 -3.79 -4.60 21.53
CA THR A 3 -3.25 -4.72 20.18
C THR A 3 -1.73 -4.65 20.31
N ALA A 4 -1.04 -5.78 20.15
CA ALA A 4 0.42 -5.79 20.16
C ALA A 4 0.92 -4.83 19.06
N ILE A 5 1.71 -3.82 19.44
CA ILE A 5 2.31 -2.88 18.50
C ILE A 5 3.33 -3.66 17.65
N SER A 6 3.13 -3.67 16.34
CA SER A 6 4.09 -4.29 15.43
C SER A 6 5.33 -3.42 15.31
N THR A 7 6.50 -4.01 15.54
CA THR A 7 7.81 -3.40 15.29
C THR A 7 8.36 -3.73 13.91
N ASN A 8 7.79 -4.72 13.21
CA ASN A 8 8.19 -5.15 11.86
C ASN A 8 6.97 -5.28 10.91
N PRO A 9 6.19 -4.21 10.71
CA PRO A 9 4.88 -4.28 10.07
C PRO A 9 4.91 -4.79 8.63
N ILE A 10 6.03 -4.63 7.92
CA ILE A 10 6.20 -5.16 6.56
C ILE A 10 6.09 -6.70 6.55
N GLN A 11 6.48 -7.39 7.61
CA GLN A 11 6.52 -8.85 7.63
C GLN A 11 5.36 -9.48 8.41
N ASP A 12 5.01 -8.90 9.57
CA ASP A 12 4.06 -9.53 10.49
C ASP A 12 2.60 -9.05 10.31
N MET A 13 2.39 -7.84 9.79
CA MET A 13 1.06 -7.22 9.79
C MET A 13 0.12 -7.99 8.86
N LYS A 14 -1.06 -8.33 9.38
CA LYS A 14 -2.18 -8.90 8.63
C LYS A 14 -3.19 -7.79 8.42
N PHE A 15 -3.61 -7.49 7.18
CA PHE A 15 -4.47 -6.34 6.86
C PHE A 15 -5.94 -6.56 7.25
N ARG A 16 -6.19 -6.81 8.55
CA ARG A 16 -7.53 -7.03 9.12
C ARG A 16 -7.62 -6.40 10.50
N GLY A 17 -8.63 -5.55 10.68
CA GLY A 17 -8.83 -4.83 11.93
C GLY A 17 -7.98 -3.56 12.02
N LEU A 18 -7.74 -3.10 13.25
CA LEU A 18 -7.01 -1.88 13.53
C LEU A 18 -5.55 -2.20 13.87
N HIS A 19 -4.62 -1.50 13.24
CA HIS A 19 -3.19 -1.61 13.50
C HIS A 19 -2.62 -0.25 13.91
N TRP A 20 -1.72 -0.27 14.89
CA TRP A 20 -0.92 0.86 15.29
C TRP A 20 0.53 0.63 14.84
N ILE A 21 1.06 1.55 14.05
CA ILE A 21 2.45 1.52 13.59
C ILE A 21 3.17 2.72 14.20
N GLU A 22 4.13 2.44 15.07
CA GLU A 22 5.01 3.47 15.60
C GLU A 22 6.22 3.63 14.68
N ALA A 23 6.52 4.87 14.28
CA ALA A 23 7.67 5.14 13.42
C ALA A 23 8.32 6.47 13.82
N SER A 24 9.48 6.40 14.47
CA SER A 24 10.28 7.56 14.91
C SER A 24 10.93 8.30 13.73
N ALA A 25 11.40 9.53 13.95
CA ALA A 25 12.09 10.29 12.90
C ALA A 25 13.28 9.49 12.35
N GLY A 26 13.47 9.48 11.03
CA GLY A 26 14.58 8.77 10.38
C GLY A 26 14.44 7.24 10.26
N THR A 27 13.41 6.60 10.81
CA THR A 27 13.27 5.12 10.79
C THR A 27 12.60 4.55 9.55
N GLY A 28 12.64 5.27 8.42
CA GLY A 28 12.07 4.79 7.17
C GLY A 28 10.54 4.70 7.13
N LYS A 29 9.80 5.51 7.90
CA LYS A 29 8.30 5.43 7.92
C LYS A 29 7.68 5.41 6.52
N THR A 30 8.19 6.25 5.63
CA THR A 30 7.67 6.35 4.27
C THR A 30 7.96 5.12 3.43
N TYR A 31 9.10 4.46 3.66
CA TYR A 31 9.43 3.16 3.07
C TYR A 31 8.52 2.05 3.61
N THR A 32 8.27 2.05 4.93
CA THR A 32 7.32 1.13 5.55
C THR A 32 5.93 1.28 4.96
N LEU A 33 5.41 2.51 4.90
CA LEU A 33 4.07 2.77 4.38
C LEU A 33 3.91 2.36 2.90
N SER A 34 4.87 2.71 2.04
CA SER A 34 4.81 2.31 0.63
C SER A 34 4.94 0.79 0.46
N SER A 35 5.76 0.12 1.28
CA SER A 35 5.88 -1.35 1.27
C SER A 35 4.61 -2.05 1.75
N LEU A 36 3.93 -1.49 2.74
CA LEU A 36 2.62 -1.98 3.18
C LEU A 36 1.55 -1.83 2.10
N MET A 37 1.55 -0.71 1.36
CA MET A 37 0.66 -0.54 0.20
C MET A 37 0.88 -1.61 -0.87
N VAL A 38 2.15 -1.93 -1.20
CA VAL A 38 2.46 -3.03 -2.13
C VAL A 38 1.88 -4.36 -1.62
N ARG A 39 2.03 -4.67 -0.33
CA ARG A 39 1.46 -5.89 0.26
C ARG A 39 -0.06 -5.92 0.21
N ILE A 40 -0.74 -4.80 0.50
CA ILE A 40 -2.19 -4.65 0.38
C ILE A 40 -2.66 -4.96 -1.06
N PHE A 41 -1.94 -4.44 -2.05
CA PHE A 41 -2.29 -4.60 -3.45
C PHE A 41 -1.93 -5.97 -4.03
N LEU A 42 -0.91 -6.64 -3.51
CA LEU A 42 -0.58 -8.03 -3.84
C LEU A 42 -1.61 -9.02 -3.29
N ASP A 43 -2.27 -8.67 -2.18
CA ASP A 43 -3.39 -9.43 -1.62
C ASP A 43 -4.65 -9.25 -2.49
N GLN A 44 -5.76 -8.73 -1.95
CA GLN A 44 -7.05 -8.73 -2.64
C GLN A 44 -7.55 -7.34 -3.07
N TYR A 45 -7.00 -6.26 -2.51
CA TYR A 45 -7.56 -4.92 -2.71
C TYR A 45 -7.06 -4.25 -3.98
N TYR A 46 -7.98 -3.63 -4.71
CA TYR A 46 -7.69 -2.73 -5.84
C TYR A 46 -7.46 -1.29 -5.34
N PRO A 47 -6.77 -0.44 -6.13
CA PRO A 47 -6.54 0.96 -5.77
C PRO A 47 -7.79 1.73 -5.29
N HIS A 48 -8.93 1.62 -5.98
CA HIS A 48 -10.17 2.30 -5.59
C HIS A 48 -10.77 1.81 -4.26
N GLN A 49 -10.34 0.66 -3.74
CA GLN A 49 -10.80 0.10 -2.46
C GLN A 49 -9.92 0.54 -1.28
N VAL A 50 -8.86 1.32 -1.54
CA VAL A 50 -7.91 1.78 -0.53
C VAL A 50 -7.99 3.29 -0.40
N ILE A 51 -7.99 3.77 0.84
CA ILE A 51 -7.98 5.19 1.19
C ILE A 51 -6.72 5.47 1.99
N ALA A 52 -5.94 6.45 1.55
CA ALA A 52 -4.75 6.92 2.24
C ALA A 52 -4.92 8.40 2.61
N THR A 53 -4.93 8.72 3.89
CA THR A 53 -5.05 10.10 4.38
C THR A 53 -3.76 10.58 5.04
N THR A 54 -3.45 11.87 4.89
CA THR A 54 -2.29 12.52 5.54
C THR A 54 -2.61 13.96 5.94
N PHE A 55 -1.76 14.60 6.72
CA PHE A 55 -2.00 15.95 7.24
C PHE A 55 -1.85 17.05 6.19
N THR A 56 -0.98 16.88 5.20
CA THR A 56 -0.66 17.96 4.26
C THR A 56 -0.87 17.57 2.80
N ARG A 57 -1.23 18.56 1.98
CA ARG A 57 -1.34 18.39 0.52
C ARG A 57 -0.01 17.98 -0.12
N LYS A 58 1.12 18.51 0.38
CA LYS A 58 2.45 18.11 -0.08
C LYS A 58 2.73 16.63 0.18
N ALA A 59 2.41 16.14 1.38
CA ALA A 59 2.57 14.73 1.73
C ALA A 59 1.66 13.81 0.90
N THR A 60 0.53 14.31 0.39
CA THR A 60 -0.37 13.55 -0.49
C THR A 60 0.33 13.18 -1.80
N ALA A 61 0.86 14.19 -2.52
CA ALA A 61 1.56 13.95 -3.78
C ALA A 61 2.81 13.08 -3.58
N GLU A 62 3.55 13.34 -2.50
CA GLU A 62 4.72 12.55 -2.14
C GLU A 62 4.35 11.07 -1.88
N LEU A 63 3.28 10.82 -1.12
CA LEU A 63 2.82 9.46 -0.82
C LEU A 63 2.41 8.71 -2.08
N LYS A 64 1.60 9.33 -2.96
CA LYS A 64 1.17 8.70 -4.21
C LYS A 64 2.37 8.32 -5.09
N ASN A 65 3.35 9.22 -5.21
CA ASN A 65 4.58 8.95 -5.97
C ASN A 65 5.40 7.81 -5.36
N ARG A 66 5.56 7.80 -4.02
CA ARG A 66 6.31 6.73 -3.34
C ARG A 66 5.66 5.36 -3.47
N VAL A 67 4.33 5.29 -3.43
CA VAL A 67 3.61 4.03 -3.68
C VAL A 67 3.84 3.55 -5.12
N ARG A 68 3.74 4.43 -6.11
CA ARG A 68 4.04 4.10 -7.51
C ARG A 68 5.45 3.53 -7.68
N LEU A 69 6.46 4.27 -7.22
CA LEU A 69 7.87 3.84 -7.31
C LEU A 69 8.08 2.49 -6.61
N ARG A 70 7.46 2.28 -5.45
CA ARG A 70 7.62 1.01 -4.71
C ARG A 70 6.98 -0.17 -5.45
N ILE A 71 5.85 0.04 -6.12
CA ILE A 71 5.23 -0.97 -6.99
C ILE A 71 6.15 -1.30 -8.17
N GLU A 72 6.72 -0.28 -8.83
CA GLU A 72 7.64 -0.44 -9.97
C GLU A 72 8.93 -1.18 -9.57
N GLU A 73 9.54 -0.82 -8.44
CA GLU A 73 10.69 -1.52 -7.87
C GLU A 73 10.37 -3.00 -7.61
N THR A 74 9.19 -3.27 -7.03
CA THR A 74 8.75 -4.65 -6.75
C THR A 74 8.50 -5.43 -8.03
N LEU A 75 7.90 -4.81 -9.05
CA LEU A 75 7.72 -5.42 -10.37
C LEU A 75 9.07 -5.78 -11.00
N ALA A 76 10.02 -4.85 -11.02
CA ALA A 76 11.36 -5.08 -11.54
C ALA A 76 12.11 -6.17 -10.77
N TYR A 77 11.91 -6.22 -9.45
CA TYR A 77 12.43 -7.29 -8.61
C TYR A 77 11.85 -8.64 -9.01
N ILE A 78 10.52 -8.77 -9.11
CA ILE A 78 9.87 -10.02 -9.48
C ILE A 78 10.31 -10.49 -10.87
N GLN A 79 10.41 -9.58 -11.84
CA GLN A 79 10.81 -9.91 -13.21
C GLN A 79 12.23 -10.50 -13.27
N ARG A 80 13.18 -9.95 -12.49
CA ARG A 80 14.55 -10.46 -12.43
C ARG A 80 14.65 -11.87 -11.84
N HIS A 81 13.67 -12.28 -11.04
CA HIS A 81 13.69 -13.56 -10.31
C HIS A 81 12.59 -14.54 -10.78
N GLN A 82 11.96 -14.27 -11.93
CA GLN A 82 10.80 -15.05 -12.40
C GLN A 82 11.15 -16.51 -12.76
N GLN A 83 12.41 -16.80 -13.06
CA GLN A 83 12.89 -18.13 -13.46
C GLN A 83 13.48 -18.94 -12.31
N LEU A 84 13.45 -18.42 -11.07
CA LEU A 84 13.97 -19.16 -9.92
C LEU A 84 13.12 -20.40 -9.64
N ASN A 85 13.79 -21.52 -9.39
CA ASN A 85 13.14 -22.72 -8.87
C ASN A 85 12.92 -22.63 -7.34
N SER A 86 12.25 -23.62 -6.76
CA SER A 86 11.90 -23.64 -5.33
C SER A 86 13.11 -23.61 -4.38
N VAL A 87 14.21 -24.27 -4.76
CA VAL A 87 15.45 -24.30 -3.97
C VAL A 87 16.11 -22.92 -4.00
N GLU A 88 16.19 -22.30 -5.18
CA GLU A 88 16.76 -20.96 -5.35
C GLU A 88 15.94 -19.88 -4.65
N ILE A 89 14.60 -19.98 -4.69
CA ILE A 89 13.71 -19.08 -3.94
C ILE A 89 14.00 -19.17 -2.45
N THR A 90 14.15 -20.40 -1.91
CA THR A 90 14.44 -20.60 -0.48
C THR A 90 15.77 -19.96 -0.09
N ALA A 91 16.81 -20.18 -0.89
CA ALA A 91 18.12 -19.55 -0.68
C ALA A 91 18.02 -18.01 -0.80
N LYS A 92 17.22 -17.51 -1.75
CA LYS A 92 17.02 -16.07 -1.93
C LYS A 92 16.30 -15.44 -0.74
N ILE A 93 15.27 -16.08 -0.19
CA ILE A 93 14.57 -15.60 1.01
C ILE A 93 15.54 -15.40 2.19
N GLN A 94 16.47 -16.33 2.39
CA GLN A 94 17.45 -16.26 3.49
C GLN A 94 18.45 -15.11 3.32
N ASN A 95 18.81 -14.77 2.08
CA ASN A 95 19.81 -13.75 1.77
C ASN A 95 19.21 -12.39 1.37
N GLU A 96 17.88 -12.28 1.29
CA GLU A 96 17.21 -11.04 0.91
C GLU A 96 17.19 -10.04 2.07
N THR A 97 17.72 -8.85 1.81
CA THR A 97 17.89 -7.80 2.83
C THR A 97 16.73 -6.83 2.85
N ASP A 98 16.01 -6.66 1.74
CA ASP A 98 14.81 -5.83 1.69
C ASP A 98 13.62 -6.60 2.32
N PRO A 99 13.03 -6.11 3.43
CA PRO A 99 11.95 -6.82 4.12
C PRO A 99 10.71 -7.07 3.26
N LEU A 100 10.39 -6.16 2.33
CA LEU A 100 9.27 -6.34 1.42
C LEU A 100 9.58 -7.46 0.43
N PHE A 101 10.74 -7.44 -0.20
CA PHE A 101 11.10 -8.46 -1.19
C PHE A 101 11.21 -9.84 -0.55
N GLN A 102 11.77 -9.92 0.66
CA GLN A 102 11.77 -11.16 1.43
C GLN A 102 10.33 -11.66 1.66
N GLN A 103 9.42 -10.77 2.06
CA GLN A 103 8.02 -11.13 2.29
C GLN A 103 7.29 -11.53 1.00
N VAL A 104 7.56 -10.85 -0.11
CA VAL A 104 7.02 -11.19 -1.44
C VAL A 104 7.47 -12.58 -1.87
N LEU A 105 8.74 -12.92 -1.70
CA LEU A 105 9.24 -14.27 -2.00
C LEU A 105 8.61 -15.33 -1.09
N LYS A 106 8.44 -15.04 0.21
CA LYS A 106 7.76 -15.95 1.16
C LYS A 106 6.31 -16.23 0.75
N ASP A 107 5.54 -15.19 0.39
CA ASP A 107 4.09 -15.30 0.14
C ASP A 107 3.74 -15.68 -1.31
N TYR A 108 4.63 -15.38 -2.27
CA TYR A 108 4.38 -15.51 -3.70
C TYR A 108 5.50 -16.22 -4.48
N GLY A 109 6.54 -16.74 -3.84
CA GLY A 109 7.68 -17.37 -4.52
C GLY A 109 7.28 -18.44 -5.54
N SER A 110 6.35 -19.34 -5.17
CA SER A 110 5.83 -20.38 -6.08
C SER A 110 4.91 -19.86 -7.19
N ARG A 111 4.52 -18.59 -7.14
CA ARG A 111 3.54 -17.95 -8.03
C ARG A 111 3.95 -16.51 -8.39
N LEU A 112 5.24 -16.28 -8.63
CA LEU A 112 5.75 -14.94 -8.95
C LEU A 112 5.09 -14.31 -10.18
N ASP A 113 4.68 -15.12 -11.15
CA ASP A 113 3.93 -14.63 -12.32
C ASP A 113 2.56 -14.07 -11.95
N TYR A 114 1.87 -14.66 -10.95
CA TYR A 114 0.63 -14.10 -10.41
C TYR A 114 0.89 -12.73 -9.78
N ALA A 115 1.90 -12.63 -8.89
CA ALA A 115 2.25 -11.38 -8.22
C ALA A 115 2.61 -10.27 -9.24
N ARG A 116 3.36 -10.63 -10.29
CA ARG A 116 3.70 -9.73 -11.40
C ARG A 116 2.46 -9.21 -12.14
N ARG A 117 1.54 -10.10 -12.54
CA ARG A 117 0.30 -9.71 -13.22
C ARG A 117 -0.58 -8.84 -12.33
N ARG A 118 -0.69 -9.20 -11.04
CA ARG A 118 -1.45 -8.44 -10.04
C ARG A 118 -0.92 -7.02 -9.90
N LEU A 119 0.39 -6.85 -9.70
CA LEU A 119 0.98 -5.52 -9.56
C LEU A 119 0.92 -4.68 -10.84
N ARG A 120 0.98 -5.29 -12.03
CA ARG A 120 0.75 -4.55 -13.29
C ARG A 120 -0.68 -4.02 -13.38
N LEU A 121 -1.67 -4.82 -12.99
CA LEU A 121 -3.06 -4.40 -12.96
C LEU A 121 -3.25 -3.23 -11.98
N VAL A 122 -2.69 -3.36 -10.77
CA VAL A 122 -2.71 -2.31 -9.75
C VAL A 122 -2.03 -1.04 -10.26
N LEU A 123 -0.86 -1.14 -10.90
CA LEU A 123 -0.13 0.02 -11.40
C LEU A 123 -0.94 0.78 -12.46
N ASN A 124 -1.62 0.07 -13.36
CA ASN A 124 -2.50 0.67 -14.38
C ASN A 124 -3.73 1.38 -13.78
N GLN A 125 -4.19 0.92 -12.61
CA GLN A 125 -5.34 1.49 -11.90
C GLN A 125 -4.92 2.43 -10.77
N LEU A 126 -3.63 2.73 -10.60
CA LEU A 126 -3.13 3.42 -9.42
C LEU A 126 -3.68 4.84 -9.29
N ASP A 127 -4.14 5.44 -10.39
CA ASP A 127 -4.79 6.76 -10.34
C ASP A 127 -6.17 6.76 -9.68
N GLU A 128 -6.79 5.58 -9.53
CA GLU A 128 -8.03 5.40 -8.76
C GLU A 128 -7.78 5.35 -7.24
N LEU A 129 -6.51 5.22 -6.79
CA LEU A 129 -6.17 5.28 -5.37
C LEU A 129 -6.51 6.65 -4.80
N PHE A 130 -7.37 6.68 -3.78
CA PHE A 130 -7.59 7.91 -3.03
C PHE A 130 -6.38 8.17 -2.12
N VAL A 131 -5.66 9.25 -2.42
CA VAL A 131 -4.67 9.83 -1.51
C VAL A 131 -5.07 11.28 -1.29
N GLY A 132 -5.25 11.71 -0.03
CA GLY A 132 -5.69 13.07 0.26
C GLY A 132 -5.49 13.47 1.72
N THR A 133 -5.96 14.69 2.06
CA THR A 133 -6.14 15.08 3.45
C THR A 133 -7.44 14.52 4.02
N LEU A 134 -7.58 14.53 5.35
CA LEU A 134 -8.84 14.16 6.00
C LEU A 134 -10.00 15.04 5.51
N ASP A 135 -9.79 16.34 5.34
CA ASP A 135 -10.83 17.25 4.84
C ASP A 135 -11.21 16.91 3.39
N SER A 136 -10.23 16.60 2.54
CA SER A 136 -10.48 16.20 1.15
C SER A 136 -11.30 14.90 1.09
N PHE A 137 -11.08 13.99 2.04
CA PHE A 137 -11.86 12.76 2.16
C PHE A 137 -13.30 13.04 2.62
N SER A 138 -13.47 13.85 3.66
CA SER A 138 -14.79 14.28 4.13
C SER A 138 -15.60 14.98 3.02
N GLN A 139 -14.97 15.87 2.26
CA GLN A 139 -15.62 16.53 1.12
C GLN A 139 -15.96 15.54 -0.01
N LYS A 140 -15.14 14.51 -0.25
CA LYS A 140 -15.46 13.46 -1.23
C LYS A 140 -16.73 12.72 -0.80
N LEU A 141 -16.80 12.27 0.45
CA LEU A 141 -17.97 11.59 1.00
C LEU A 141 -19.23 12.45 0.94
N LEU A 142 -19.15 13.72 1.35
CA LEU A 142 -20.29 14.64 1.29
C LEU A 142 -20.82 14.85 -0.14
N ARG A 143 -19.94 14.82 -1.15
CA ARG A 143 -20.34 14.93 -2.56
C ARG A 143 -20.98 13.64 -3.08
N GLU A 144 -20.39 12.50 -2.73
CA GLU A 144 -20.84 11.18 -3.19
C GLU A 144 -22.19 10.78 -2.56
N PHE A 145 -22.42 11.17 -1.31
CA PHE A 145 -23.65 10.89 -0.55
C PHE A 145 -24.50 12.15 -0.32
N ALA A 146 -24.37 13.17 -1.17
CA ALA A 146 -25.09 14.44 -1.01
C ALA A 146 -26.61 14.23 -0.86
N PHE A 147 -27.17 13.36 -1.69
CA PHE A 147 -28.60 13.01 -1.67
C PHE A 147 -29.03 12.30 -0.38
N GLU A 148 -28.20 11.38 0.15
CA GLU A 148 -28.48 10.65 1.40
C GLU A 148 -28.29 11.53 2.65
N SER A 149 -27.44 12.56 2.56
CA SER A 149 -27.21 13.52 3.65
C SER A 149 -28.29 14.59 3.81
N GLY A 150 -29.33 14.57 2.97
CA GLY A 150 -30.40 15.58 2.98
C GLY A 150 -29.97 16.97 2.49
N LYS A 151 -28.76 17.10 1.93
CA LYS A 151 -28.27 18.35 1.33
C LYS A 151 -28.41 18.28 -0.18
N ILE A 152 -29.40 19.02 -0.70
CA ILE A 152 -29.67 19.15 -2.15
C ILE A 152 -28.58 19.99 -2.84
N GLU A 153 -27.76 20.73 -2.08
CA GLU A 153 -26.72 21.61 -2.61
C GLU A 153 -25.29 21.15 -2.26
N ARG A 154 -24.35 21.48 -3.16
CA ARG A 154 -22.92 21.23 -2.98
C ARG A 154 -22.43 21.95 -1.72
N ALA A 155 -22.07 21.19 -0.68
CA ALA A 155 -21.36 21.74 0.46
C ALA A 155 -19.90 22.03 0.06
N GLU A 156 -19.55 23.32 -0.01
CA GLU A 156 -18.16 23.77 -0.15
C GLU A 156 -17.62 24.11 1.25
N LEU A 157 -16.43 23.60 1.58
CA LEU A 157 -15.68 24.10 2.72
C LEU A 157 -14.92 25.33 2.23
N THR A 158 -15.32 26.51 2.71
CA THR A 158 -14.52 27.74 2.61
C THR A 158 -13.20 27.57 3.37
N GLU A 159 -12.14 28.14 2.80
CA GLU A 159 -10.74 28.04 3.28
C GLU A 159 -10.54 28.42 4.75
#